data_AF-A0AAU0UQG0-F1
#
_entry.id   AF-A0AAU0UQG0-F1
#
_cell.length_a   1.000
_cell.length_b   1.000
_cell.length_c   1.000
_cell.angle_alpha   90.00
_cell.angle_beta   90.00
_cell.angle_gamma   90.00
#
_symmetry.space_group_name_H-M   'P 1'
#
loop_
_entity.id
_entity.type
_entity.pdbx_description
1 polymer ?
#
loop_
_entity_poly.entity_id
_entity_poly.type
_entity_poly.pdbx_seq_one_letter_code
_entity_poly.pdbx_strand_id
1 'polypeptide(L)' 'MRKMVMDQYGDTVEMTYIDVSDDAVNDYPEVKPHLDHPGTPLPIVALDGEPKWAGAISYHHIVKELQSLGVA' A
#
# COMPACT_ATOMS: atom_id res chain seq x y z
N MET A 1 -2.60 -10.55 -6.08
CA MET A 1 -3.25 -9.41 -5.37
C MET A 1 -3.74 -8.35 -6.34
N ARG A 2 -2.84 -7.65 -7.04
CA ARG A 2 -3.19 -6.56 -7.99
C ARG A 2 -4.36 -6.91 -8.92
N LYS A 3 -4.30 -8.03 -9.64
CA LYS A 3 -5.39 -8.46 -10.52
C LYS A 3 -6.76 -8.49 -9.82
N MET A 4 -6.85 -9.03 -8.61
CA MET A 4 -8.11 -9.13 -7.87
C MET A 4 -8.66 -7.75 -7.49
N VAL A 5 -7.78 -6.84 -7.05
CA VAL A 5 -8.17 -5.46 -6.72
C VAL A 5 -8.66 -4.73 -7.96
N MET A 6 -7.94 -4.83 -9.09
CA MET A 6 -8.33 -4.20 -10.34
C MET A 6 -9.62 -4.83 -10.92
N ASP A 7 -9.82 -6.14 -10.77
CA ASP A 7 -11.05 -6.80 -11.22
C ASP A 7 -12.29 -6.31 -10.45
N GLN A 8 -12.14 -5.91 -9.18
CA GLN A 8 -13.24 -5.41 -8.35
C GLN A 8 -13.44 -3.89 -8.48
N TYR A 9 -12.38 -3.09 -8.47
CA TYR A 9 -12.45 -1.63 -8.38
C TYR A 9 -12.15 -0.90 -9.69
N GLY A 10 -11.69 -1.63 -10.72
CA GLY A 10 -11.36 -1.07 -12.03
C GLY A 10 -10.38 0.09 -11.94
N ASP A 11 -10.71 1.17 -12.64
CA ASP A 11 -9.90 2.39 -12.70
C ASP A 11 -10.06 3.31 -11.47
N THR A 12 -10.89 2.93 -10.49
CA THR A 12 -11.10 3.71 -9.26
C THR A 12 -9.91 3.62 -8.31
N VAL A 13 -9.10 2.57 -8.44
CA VAL A 13 -7.93 2.32 -7.60
C VAL A 13 -6.72 2.11 -8.50
N GLU A 14 -5.66 2.89 -8.26
CA GLU A 14 -4.34 2.61 -8.81
C GLU A 14 -3.53 1.81 -7.79
N MET A 15 -2.79 0.79 -8.24
CA MET A 15 -1.91 0.00 -7.39
C MET A 15 -0.52 -0.12 -8.01
N THR A 16 0.45 0.42 -7.29
CA THR A 16 1.88 0.38 -7.63
C THR A 16 2.64 -0.41 -6.60
N TYR A 17 3.63 -1.17 -7.06
CA TYR A 17 4.61 -1.83 -6.20
C TYR A 17 5.94 -1.11 -6.37
N ILE A 18 6.59 -0.81 -5.24
CA ILE A 18 7.88 -0.13 -5.20
C ILE A 18 8.82 -1.02 -4.39
N ASP A 19 9.96 -1.39 -4.99
CA ASP A 19 11.04 -2.02 -4.25
C ASP A 19 11.71 -0.94 -3.37
N VAL A 20 11.94 -1.25 -2.10
CA VAL A 20 12.54 -0.30 -1.16
C VAL A 20 13.99 0.06 -1.49
N SER A 21 14.62 -0.71 -2.38
CA SER A 21 15.94 -0.43 -2.92
C SER A 21 15.93 0.47 -4.16
N ASP A 22 14.76 0.72 -4.76
CA ASP A 22 14.63 1.64 -5.90
C ASP A 22 14.56 3.09 -5.43
N ASP A 23 15.13 4.00 -6.22
CA ASP A 23 15.08 5.44 -5.97
C ASP A 23 13.64 6.01 -5.93
N ALA A 24 12.68 5.31 -6.56
CA ALA A 24 11.27 5.66 -6.56
C ALA A 24 10.65 5.74 -5.16
N VAL A 25 11.25 5.10 -4.15
CA VAL A 25 10.81 5.23 -2.75
C VAL A 25 10.92 6.67 -2.23
N ASN A 26 11.82 7.48 -2.81
CA ASN A 26 12.01 8.88 -2.40
C ASN A 26 10.83 9.78 -2.78
N ASP A 27 9.95 9.33 -3.68
CA ASP A 27 8.72 10.04 -4.05
C ASP A 27 7.63 9.92 -2.96
N TYR A 28 7.86 9.12 -1.91
CA TYR A 28 6.92 8.86 -0.81
C TYR A 28 7.55 9.17 0.55
N PRO A 29 7.79 10.46 0.87
CA PRO A 29 8.48 10.87 2.10
C PRO A 29 7.74 10.45 3.38
N GLU A 30 6.43 10.25 3.32
CA GLU A 30 5.59 9.79 4.43
C GLU A 30 5.88 8.33 4.83
N VAL A 31 6.34 7.50 3.88
CA VAL A 31 6.68 6.09 4.09
C VAL A 31 8.08 5.93 4.69
N LYS A 32 8.98 6.88 4.39
CA LYS A 32 10.41 6.80 4.75
C LYS A 32 10.67 6.59 6.26
N PRO A 33 10.00 7.29 7.20
CA PRO A 33 10.19 7.05 8.63
C PRO A 33 9.84 5.61 9.06
N HIS A 34 8.87 4.98 8.39
CA HIS A 34 8.50 3.59 8.67
C HIS A 34 9.52 2.61 8.09
N LEU A 35 10.06 2.89 6.91
CA LEU A 35 11.10 2.09 6.29
C LEU A 35 12.42 2.13 7.10
N ASP A 36 12.80 3.32 7.59
CA ASP A 36 14.03 3.52 8.35
C ASP A 36 13.94 2.98 9.79
N HIS A 37 12.72 2.71 10.29
CA HIS A 37 12.53 2.17 11.63
C HIS A 37 12.99 0.71 11.71
N PRO A 38 13.97 0.38 12.58
CA PRO A 38 14.47 -0.98 12.72
C PRO A 38 13.35 -1.96 13.07
N GLY A 39 13.25 -3.06 12.31
CA GLY A 39 12.28 -4.12 12.56
C GLY A 39 10.88 -3.87 12.00
N THR A 40 10.65 -2.81 11.23
CA THR A 40 9.40 -2.67 10.47
C THR A 40 9.28 -3.81 9.46
N PRO A 41 8.23 -4.65 9.54
CA PRO A 41 8.07 -5.75 8.62
C PRO A 41 7.61 -5.26 7.25
N LEU A 42 8.23 -5.77 6.18
CA LEU A 42 7.77 -5.52 4.82
C LEU A 42 6.66 -6.51 4.41
N PRO A 43 5.79 -6.13 3.44
CA PRO A 43 5.71 -4.81 2.81
C PRO A 43 5.07 -3.74 3.71
N ILE A 44 5.36 -2.47 3.45
CA ILE A 44 4.58 -1.34 3.95
C ILE A 44 3.49 -1.05 2.92
N VAL A 45 2.24 -0.95 3.37
CA VAL A 45 1.12 -0.53 2.51
C VAL A 45 0.74 0.88 2.86
N ALA A 46 0.77 1.74 1.85
CA ALA A 46 0.28 3.11 1.91
C ALA A 46 -0.92 3.28 0.97
N LEU A 47 -1.87 4.11 1.37
CA LEU A 47 -3.01 4.52 0.55
C LEU A 47 -2.97 6.03 0.44
N ASP A 48 -2.98 6.55 -0.79
CA ASP A 48 -2.82 7.98 -1.08
C ASP A 48 -1.58 8.61 -0.42
N GLY A 49 -0.46 7.86 -0.43
CA GLY A 49 0.80 8.27 0.20
C GLY A 49 0.89 8.00 1.71
N GLU A 50 -0.25 7.82 2.39
CA GLU A 50 -0.32 7.64 3.84
C GLU A 50 -0.10 6.17 4.26
N PRO A 51 0.93 5.86 5.08
CA PRO A 51 1.17 4.52 5.60
C PRO A 51 -0.01 4.02 6.44
N LYS A 52 -0.53 2.83 6.13
CA LYS A 52 -1.66 2.22 6.85
C LYS A 52 -1.24 1.04 7.71
N TRP A 53 -0.42 0.14 7.17
CA TRP A 53 0.12 -0.99 7.92
C TRP A 53 1.43 -1.51 7.32
N ALA A 54 2.11 -2.34 8.10
CA ALA A 54 3.36 -2.98 7.73
C ALA A 54 3.26 -4.50 7.97
N GLY A 55 3.85 -5.30 7.08
CA GLY A 55 3.88 -6.76 7.16
C GLY A 55 2.74 -7.42 6.38
N ALA A 56 2.20 -8.50 6.94
CA ALA A 56 1.31 -9.41 6.23
C ALA A 56 0.18 -8.69 5.46
N ILE A 57 0.11 -8.94 4.15
CA ILE A 57 -0.93 -8.41 3.26
C ILE A 57 -1.91 -9.51 2.85
N SER A 58 -3.20 -9.17 2.86
CA SER A 58 -4.25 -10.05 2.34
C SER A 58 -5.28 -9.25 1.55
N TYR A 59 -5.95 -9.91 0.61
CA TYR A 59 -6.97 -9.30 -0.22
C TYR A 59 -8.11 -8.72 0.63
N HIS A 60 -8.53 -9.49 1.63
CA HIS A 60 -9.61 -9.08 2.52
C HIS A 60 -9.26 -7.82 3.32
N HIS A 61 -7.99 -7.67 3.75
CA HIS A 61 -7.56 -6.47 4.46
C HIS A 61 -7.58 -5.23 3.57
N ILE A 62 -7.11 -5.37 2.32
CA ILE A 62 -7.12 -4.28 1.33
C ILE A 62 -8.55 -3.84 1.02
N VAL A 63 -9.44 -4.79 0.73
CA VAL A 63 -10.85 -4.51 0.44
C VAL A 63 -11.53 -3.79 1.62
N LYS A 64 -11.29 -4.25 2.84
CA LYS A 64 -11.84 -3.63 4.04
C LYS A 64 -11.41 -2.17 4.19
N GLU A 65 -10.14 -1.88 3.92
CA GLU A 65 -9.63 -0.51 4.02
C GLU A 65 -10.16 0.39 2.89
N LEU A 66 -10.22 -0.11 1.65
CA LEU A 66 -10.82 0.65 0.53
C LEU A 66 -12.30 0.97 0.80
N GLN A 67 -13.05 0.02 1.35
CA GLN A 67 -14.44 0.24 1.74
C GLN A 67 -14.58 1.25 2.89
N SER A 68 -13.65 1.27 3.85
CA SER A 68 -13.67 2.25 4.95
C SER A 68 -13.44 3.69 4.44
N LEU A 69 -12.74 3.82 3.31
CA LEU A 69 -12.52 5.08 2.59
C LEU A 69 -13.67 5.45 1.63
N GLY A 70 -14.70 4.61 1.51
CA GLY A 70 -15.85 4.86 0.63
C GLY A 70 -15.63 4.51 -0.84
N VAL A 71 -14.58 3.75 -1.15
CA VAL A 71 -14.33 3.22 -2.50
C VAL A 71 -15.29 2.05 -2.76
N ALA A 72 -16.17 2.22 -3.74
CA ALA A 72 -17.25 1.28 -4.08
C ALA A 72 -16.90 0.43 -5.31
#